data_AF-A0A1M7TG92-F1
#
_entry.id   AF-A0A1M7TG92-F1
#
_cell.length_a   1.000
_cell.length_b   1.000
_cell.length_c   1.000
_cell.angle_alpha   90.00
_cell.angle_beta   90.00
_cell.angle_gamma   90.00
#
_symmetry.space_group_name_H-M   'P 1'
#
loop_
_entity.id
_entity.type
_entity.pdbx_description
1 polymer ?
#
loop_
_entity_poly.entity_id
_entity_poly.type
_entity_poly.pdbx_seq_one_letter_code
_entity_poly.pdbx_strand_id
1 'polypeptide(L)'
;MIMALGAEALARARRLFAALAELEVRPMAGGAGLYSQGVLFGLICPRAQIFLRAEGVVARAMAAEGATRFAFTRDGAPRTLGYWSLPADSEDDPLAAARWARRAVELARAEALG
;
A
#
# COMPACT_ATOMS: atom_id res chain seq x y z
N MET A 1 24.00 -1.96 -5.16
CA MET A 1 23.53 -2.49 -3.87
C MET A 1 22.02 -2.60 -3.91
N ILE A 2 21.48 -3.81 -3.76
CA ILE A 2 20.04 -4.03 -3.60
C ILE A 2 19.72 -3.56 -2.18
N MET A 3 19.02 -2.43 -2.05
CA MET A 3 18.48 -2.01 -0.76
C MET A 3 17.39 -3.03 -0.41
N ALA A 4 17.77 -4.04 0.38
CA ALA A 4 16.82 -4.95 0.98
C ALA A 4 15.84 -4.10 1.79
N LEU A 5 14.54 -4.27 1.55
CA LEU A 5 13.56 -3.83 2.55
C LEU A 5 14.01 -4.38 3.90
N GLY A 6 14.11 -3.52 4.91
CA GLY A 6 14.39 -3.99 6.26
C GLY A 6 13.37 -5.05 6.65
N ALA A 7 13.82 -6.12 7.30
CA ALA A 7 12.95 -7.20 7.79
C ALA A 7 11.77 -6.67 8.62
N GLU A 8 11.96 -5.53 9.27
CA GLU A 8 10.94 -4.79 10.02
C GLU A 8 9.76 -4.32 9.16
N ALA A 9 10.00 -3.78 7.97
CA ALA A 9 8.93 -3.29 7.10
C ALA A 9 8.02 -4.44 6.63
N LEU A 10 8.63 -5.58 6.33
CA LEU A 10 7.92 -6.81 5.98
C LEU A 10 7.13 -7.35 7.17
N ALA A 11 7.73 -7.40 8.37
CA ALA A 11 7.08 -7.82 9.59
C ALA A 11 5.88 -6.91 9.94
N ARG A 12 6.04 -5.59 9.79
CA ARG A 12 4.97 -4.60 9.98
C ARG A 12 3.82 -4.84 9.02
N ALA A 13 4.09 -4.99 7.72
CA ALA A 13 3.05 -5.26 6.74
C ALA A 13 2.28 -6.55 7.05
N ARG A 14 2.98 -7.62 7.46
CA ARG A 14 2.34 -8.87 7.87
C ARG A 14 1.48 -8.71 9.12
N ARG A 15 1.94 -7.94 10.12
CA ARG A 15 1.17 -7.64 11.35
C ARG A 15 -0.10 -6.85 11.05
N LEU A 16 0.03 -5.75 10.30
CA LEU A 16 -1.08 -4.85 10.00
C LEU A 16 -2.16 -5.52 9.13
N PHE A 17 -1.75 -6.38 8.20
CA PHE A 17 -2.65 -6.97 7.21
C PHE A 17 -2.93 -8.46 7.45
N ALA A 18 -2.65 -8.97 8.65
CA ALA A 18 -2.90 -10.38 9.01
C ALA A 18 -4.36 -10.82 8.81
N ALA A 19 -5.31 -9.88 8.86
CA ALA A 19 -6.73 -10.14 8.66
C ALA A 19 -7.17 -10.18 7.19
N LEU A 20 -6.26 -10.04 6.23
CA LEU A 20 -6.53 -10.19 4.80
C LEU A 20 -6.35 -11.65 4.38
N ALA A 21 -7.25 -12.12 3.52
CA ALA A 21 -7.09 -13.42 2.87
C ALA A 21 -5.87 -13.40 1.91
N GLU A 22 -5.10 -14.50 1.91
CA GLU A 22 -4.02 -14.76 0.95
C GLU A 22 -3.02 -13.59 0.81
N LEU A 23 -2.56 -13.05 1.95
CA LEU A 23 -1.57 -11.98 1.96
C LEU A 23 -0.21 -12.50 1.47
N GLU A 24 0.25 -11.93 0.36
CA GLU A 24 1.57 -12.17 -0.20
C GLU A 24 2.37 -10.86 -0.24
N VAL A 25 3.68 -10.97 0.00
CA VAL A 25 4.61 -9.85 -0.17
C VAL A 25 5.68 -10.26 -1.14
N ARG A 26 5.76 -9.55 -2.27
CA ARG A 26 6.68 -9.88 -3.37
C ARG A 26 7.74 -8.79 -3.51
N PRO A 27 9.05 -9.12 -3.44
CA PRO A 27 10.11 -8.16 -3.68
C PRO A 27 10.00 -7.56 -5.09
N MET A 28 10.30 -6.27 -5.21
CA MET A 28 10.39 -5.55 -6.48
C MET A 28 11.63 -4.65 -6.49
N ALA A 29 12.05 -4.19 -7.66
CA ALA A 29 13.20 -3.31 -7.77
C ALA A 29 12.96 -2.01 -7.00
N GLY A 30 13.59 -1.87 -5.82
CA GLY A 30 13.47 -0.71 -4.95
C GLY A 30 12.35 -0.77 -3.91
N GLY A 31 11.67 -1.89 -3.71
CA GLY A 31 10.58 -1.99 -2.73
C GLY A 31 9.93 -3.37 -2.67
N ALA A 32 8.69 -3.45 -2.19
CA ALA A 32 7.86 -4.66 -2.22
C ALA A 32 6.44 -4.34 -2.68
N GLY A 33 5.81 -5.31 -3.35
CA GLY A 33 4.39 -5.28 -3.64
C GLY A 33 3.64 -6.09 -2.59
N LEU A 34 2.48 -5.57 -2.17
CA LEU A 34 1.54 -6.22 -1.30
C LEU A 34 0.38 -6.75 -2.14
N TYR A 35 0.18 -8.06 -2.07
CA TYR A 35 -0.83 -8.77 -2.83
C TYR A 35 -1.80 -9.46 -1.88
N SER A 36 -3.08 -9.47 -2.25
CA SER A 36 -4.11 -10.25 -1.56
C SER A 36 -5.00 -10.85 -2.62
N GLN A 37 -5.20 -12.17 -2.55
CA GLN A 37 -6.04 -12.91 -3.50
C GLN A 37 -5.66 -12.61 -4.96
N GLY A 38 -4.35 -12.60 -5.24
CA GLY A 38 -3.76 -12.40 -6.57
C GLY A 38 -3.66 -10.94 -7.06
N VAL A 39 -4.27 -9.95 -6.39
CA VAL A 39 -4.24 -8.55 -6.85
C VAL A 39 -3.25 -7.70 -6.07
N LEU A 40 -2.59 -6.75 -6.75
CA LEU A 40 -1.71 -5.76 -6.14
C LEU A 40 -2.56 -4.67 -5.48
N PHE A 41 -2.61 -4.64 -4.16
CA PHE A 41 -3.40 -3.66 -3.40
C PHE A 41 -2.54 -2.63 -2.67
N GLY A 42 -1.22 -2.84 -2.60
CA GLY A 42 -0.32 -1.93 -1.90
C GLY A 42 1.14 -2.11 -2.26
N LEU A 43 1.97 -1.19 -1.77
CA LEU A 43 3.39 -1.13 -2.03
C LEU A 43 4.13 -0.77 -0.73
N ILE A 44 5.32 -1.31 -0.56
CA ILE A 44 6.30 -0.83 0.42
C ILE A 44 7.41 -0.14 -0.36
N CYS A 45 7.58 1.16 -0.14
CA CYS A 45 8.62 1.94 -0.80
C CYS A 45 10.01 1.67 -0.17
N PRO A 46 11.13 2.12 -0.79
CA PRO A 46 12.46 1.86 -0.24
C PRO A 46 12.70 2.48 1.14
N ARG A 47 11.88 3.47 1.54
CA ARG A 47 11.90 4.07 2.88
C ARG A 47 11.01 3.34 3.90
N ALA A 48 10.67 2.07 3.65
CA ALA A 48 9.84 1.22 4.53
C ALA A 48 8.40 1.73 4.78
N GLN A 49 7.94 2.72 4.01
CA GLN A 49 6.59 3.26 4.12
C GLN A 49 5.62 2.44 3.27
N ILE A 50 4.44 2.16 3.85
CA ILE A 50 3.37 1.40 3.22
C ILE A 50 2.41 2.35 2.52
N PHE A 51 2.05 2.01 1.29
CA PHE A 51 1.04 2.70 0.50
C PHE A 51 -0.02 1.71 0.01
N LEU A 52 -1.27 2.14 -0.04
CA LEU A 52 -2.42 1.34 -0.49
C LEU A 52 -3.02 1.93 -1.76
N ARG A 53 -3.48 1.07 -2.68
CA ARG A 53 -4.21 1.47 -3.89
C ARG A 53 -5.50 2.17 -3.48
N ALA A 54 -5.71 3.39 -3.96
CA ALA A 54 -6.95 4.13 -3.73
C ALA A 54 -7.19 5.15 -4.84
N GLU A 55 -8.45 5.28 -5.24
CA GLU A 55 -8.97 6.26 -6.20
C GLU A 55 -10.33 6.79 -5.72
N GLY A 56 -10.82 7.85 -6.36
CA GLY A 56 -12.20 8.34 -6.18
C GLY A 56 -12.59 8.64 -4.73
N VAL A 57 -13.65 7.98 -4.25
CA VAL A 57 -14.17 8.17 -2.88
C VAL A 57 -13.19 7.69 -1.82
N VAL A 58 -12.53 6.54 -2.03
CA VAL A 58 -11.57 5.98 -1.06
C VAL A 58 -10.37 6.89 -0.91
N ALA A 59 -9.82 7.39 -2.02
CA ALA A 59 -8.69 8.33 -2.00
C ALA A 59 -9.04 9.62 -1.24
N ARG A 60 -10.23 10.18 -1.45
CA ARG A 60 -10.70 11.38 -0.72
C ARG A 60 -10.84 11.12 0.78
N ALA A 61 -11.38 9.97 1.17
CA ALA A 61 -11.53 9.60 2.57
C ALA A 61 -10.16 9.41 3.25
N MET A 62 -9.20 8.75 2.58
CA MET A 62 -7.84 8.63 3.11
C MET A 62 -7.15 10.00 3.24
N ALA A 63 -7.30 10.87 2.24
CA ALA A 63 -6.75 12.23 2.28
C ALA A 63 -7.32 13.06 3.44
N ALA A 64 -8.61 12.91 3.74
CA ALA A 64 -9.26 13.57 4.87
C ALA A 64 -8.72 13.10 6.23
N GLU A 65 -8.22 11.87 6.32
CA GLU A 65 -7.52 11.34 7.51
C GLU A 65 -5.99 11.59 7.45
N GLY A 66 -5.52 12.49 6.58
CA GLY A 66 -4.12 12.92 6.52
C GLY A 66 -3.21 12.03 5.67
N ALA A 67 -3.75 11.06 4.93
CA ALA A 67 -2.94 10.27 4.01
C ALA A 67 -2.40 11.12 2.85
N THR A 68 -1.20 10.78 2.40
CA THR A 68 -0.52 11.46 1.30
C THR A 68 -0.40 10.56 0.07
N ARG A 69 -0.58 11.13 -1.11
CA ARG A 69 -0.46 10.39 -2.37
C ARG A 69 1.00 10.07 -2.66
N PHE A 70 1.27 8.83 -3.07
CA PHE A 70 2.59 8.39 -3.49
C PHE A 70 3.06 9.22 -4.68
N ALA A 71 4.21 9.86 -4.52
CA ALA A 71 4.89 10.64 -5.54
C ALA A 71 6.32 10.13 -5.71
N PHE A 72 6.77 9.99 -6.95
CA PHE A 72 8.12 9.62 -7.29
C PHE A 72 8.58 10.39 -8.53
N THR A 73 9.88 10.63 -8.65
CA THR A 73 10.45 11.26 -9.84
C THR A 73 10.81 10.19 -10.85
N ARG A 74 10.36 10.36 -12.10
CA ARG A 74 10.76 9.52 -13.23
C ARG A 74 11.06 10.42 -14.43
N ASP A 75 12.18 10.16 -15.09
CA ASP A 75 12.65 10.92 -16.25
C ASP A 75 12.73 12.44 -15.99
N GLY A 76 13.18 12.81 -14.78
CA GLY A 76 13.29 14.21 -14.34
C GLY A 76 11.98 14.90 -13.94
N ALA A 77 10.83 14.23 -14.06
CA ALA A 77 9.52 14.80 -13.74
C ALA A 77 8.82 14.04 -12.58
N PRO A 78 8.10 14.75 -11.69
CA PRO A 78 7.29 14.10 -10.66
C PRO A 78 6.10 13.37 -11.30
N ARG A 79 5.89 12.13 -10.87
CA ARG A 79 4.75 11.27 -11.21
C ARG A 79 4.05 10.85 -9.94
N THR A 80 2.73 10.80 -9.99
CA THR A 80 1.91 10.25 -8.90
C THR A 80 1.23 8.98 -9.38
N LEU A 81 1.10 8.02 -8.48
CA LEU A 81 0.27 6.84 -8.69
C LEU A 81 -0.94 6.96 -7.77
N GLY A 82 -2.04 6.26 -8.05
CA GLY A 82 -3.15 6.16 -7.09
C GLY A 82 -2.84 5.18 -5.97
N TYR A 83 -1.72 5.40 -5.29
CA TYR A 83 -1.34 4.77 -4.05
C TYR A 83 -1.23 5.85 -2.98
N TRP A 84 -1.71 5.58 -1.78
CA TRP A 84 -1.81 6.54 -0.69
C TRP A 84 -1.21 5.97 0.58
N SER A 85 -0.51 6.78 1.37
CA SER A 85 0.06 6.35 2.64
C SER A 85 -1.06 5.87 3.57
N LEU A 86 -0.71 5.06 4.57
CA LEU A 86 -1.64 4.83 5.67
C LEU A 86 -1.91 6.17 6.39
N PRO A 87 -3.17 6.43 6.81
CA PRO A 87 -3.44 7.47 7.81
C PRO A 87 -2.65 7.20 9.08
N ALA A 88 -2.33 8.25 9.85
CA ALA A 88 -1.49 8.15 11.05
C ALA A 88 -2.02 7.10 12.04
N ASP A 89 -3.33 7.13 12.30
CA ASP A 89 -4.00 6.19 13.22
C ASP A 89 -3.98 4.73 12.71
N SER A 90 -3.67 4.51 11.44
CA SER A 90 -3.59 3.18 10.81
C SER A 90 -2.16 2.64 10.71
N GLU A 91 -1.12 3.43 11.02
CA GLU A 91 0.27 2.96 10.89
C GLU A 91 0.63 1.87 11.89
N ASP A 92 -0.05 1.84 13.05
CA ASP A 92 0.23 0.90 14.14
C ASP A 92 -0.99 0.11 14.65
N ASP A 93 -2.18 0.43 14.15
CA ASP A 93 -3.43 -0.29 14.45
C ASP A 93 -3.81 -1.24 13.30
N PRO A 94 -3.70 -2.57 13.49
CA PRO A 94 -4.09 -3.56 12.49
C PRO A 94 -5.55 -3.49 12.06
N LEU A 95 -6.48 -3.13 12.95
CA LEU A 95 -7.90 -3.02 12.61
C LEU A 95 -8.15 -1.82 11.69
N ALA A 96 -7.54 -0.67 12.03
CA ALA A 96 -7.63 0.53 11.20
C ALA A 96 -6.94 0.33 9.84
N ALA A 97 -5.76 -0.29 9.81
CA ALA A 97 -5.05 -0.63 8.58
C ALA A 97 -5.83 -1.61 7.69
N ALA A 98 -6.42 -2.66 8.28
CA ALA A 98 -7.20 -3.66 7.55
C ALA A 98 -8.45 -3.05 6.90
N ARG A 99 -9.09 -2.07 7.54
CA ARG A 99 -10.23 -1.32 6.95
C ARG A 99 -9.86 -0.71 5.60
N TRP A 100 -8.70 -0.06 5.53
CA TRP A 100 -8.22 0.56 4.30
C TRP A 100 -7.74 -0.46 3.29
N ALA A 101 -7.01 -1.48 3.74
CA ALA A 101 -6.49 -2.50 2.85
C ALA A 101 -7.60 -3.30 2.17
N ARG A 102 -8.71 -3.61 2.86
CA ARG A 102 -9.88 -4.26 2.24
C ARG A 102 -10.45 -3.45 1.08
N ARG A 103 -10.61 -2.14 1.26
CA ARG A 103 -11.07 -1.23 0.20
C ARG A 103 -10.10 -1.17 -0.98
N ALA A 104 -8.79 -1.20 -0.69
CA ALA A 104 -7.75 -1.23 -1.71
C ALA A 104 -7.80 -2.55 -2.52
N VAL A 105 -8.03 -3.68 -1.85
CA VAL A 105 -8.20 -5.00 -2.49
C VAL A 105 -9.45 -5.02 -3.36
N GLU A 106 -10.58 -4.52 -2.86
CA GLU A 106 -11.83 -4.42 -3.64
C GLU A 106 -11.66 -3.57 -4.90
N LEU A 107 -11.00 -2.41 -4.78
CA LEU A 107 -10.70 -1.55 -5.92
C LEU A 107 -9.79 -2.26 -6.94
N ALA A 108 -8.66 -2.82 -6.48
CA ALA A 108 -7.70 -3.49 -7.36
C ALA A 108 -8.32 -4.70 -8.09
N ARG A 109 -9.25 -5.40 -7.43
CA ARG A 109 -10.04 -6.48 -8.05
C ARG A 109 -10.99 -5.98 -9.11
N ALA A 110 -11.73 -4.92 -8.83
CA ALA A 110 -12.62 -4.32 -9.81
C ALA A 110 -11.85 -3.85 -11.05
N GLU A 111 -10.66 -3.28 -10.87
CA GLU A 111 -9.77 -2.85 -11.96
C GLU A 111 -9.22 -4.03 -12.78
N ALA A 112 -8.97 -5.19 -12.16
CA ALA A 112 -8.44 -6.37 -12.85
C ALA A 112 -9.49 -7.16 -13.65
N LEU A 113 -10.78 -6.93 -13.36
CA LEU A 113 -11.92 -7.61 -14.00
C LEU A 113 -12.57 -6.79 -15.13
N GLY A 114 -12.23 -5.51 -15.25
CA GLY A 114 -12.73 -4.60 -16.29
C GLY A 114 -11.76 -4.45 -17.45
#